data_AF-A0A2E3Z7M5-F1
#
_entry.id   AF-A0A2E3Z7M5-F1
#
_cell.length_a   1.000
_cell.length_b   1.000
_cell.length_c   1.000
_cell.angle_alpha   90.00
_cell.angle_beta   90.00
_cell.angle_gamma   90.00
#
_symmetry.space_group_name_H-M   'P 1'
#
loop_
_entity.id
_entity.type
_entity.pdbx_description
1 polymer ?
#
loop_
_entity_poly.entity_id
_entity_poly.type
_entity_poly.pdbx_seq_one_letter_code
_entity_poly.pdbx_strand_id
1 'polypeptide(L)'
;MVGGIGFGAASALGCALLTDSSEGRDRLYNVPSMAPHEWFGEAATMGLALAFSLIPGWALGKLALHLGIGQPEIGTMLGFFFCFPIVLLSALEQGSPFGVISVRILSSLIRRPGLWFLFYLTTAFEAACFLGLVWIGSIGFQLVGELAVACIVASAVGAALIYLCVLGRFAWWLAESLPEESEETESE
;
A
#
# COMPACT_ATOMS: atom_id res chain seq x y z
N MET A 1 -10.87 -19.93 -8.63
CA MET A 1 -12.10 -19.09 -8.58
C MET A 1 -12.26 -18.39 -7.23
N VAL A 2 -12.15 -19.10 -6.09
CA VAL A 2 -12.28 -18.52 -4.74
C VAL A 2 -11.25 -17.41 -4.45
N GLY A 3 -9.99 -17.58 -4.88
CA GLY A 3 -8.95 -16.56 -4.66
C GLY A 3 -9.19 -15.22 -5.37
N GLY A 4 -9.80 -15.24 -6.56
CA GLY A 4 -10.10 -14.01 -7.31
C GLY A 4 -11.23 -13.19 -6.70
N ILE A 5 -12.26 -13.86 -6.18
CA ILE A 5 -13.38 -13.21 -5.48
C ILE A 5 -12.90 -12.61 -4.16
N GLY A 6 -12.08 -13.35 -3.41
CA GLY A 6 -11.51 -12.86 -2.14
C GLY A 6 -10.59 -11.64 -2.35
N PHE A 7 -9.71 -11.70 -3.35
CA PHE A 7 -8.85 -10.56 -3.70
C PHE A 7 -9.69 -9.33 -4.09
N GLY A 8 -10.70 -9.52 -4.92
CA GLY A 8 -11.61 -8.48 -5.36
C GLY A 8 -12.35 -7.73 -4.25
N ALA A 9 -12.98 -8.49 -3.35
CA ALA A 9 -13.66 -7.92 -2.20
C ALA A 9 -12.66 -7.20 -1.27
N ALA A 10 -11.47 -7.77 -1.06
CA ALA A 10 -10.43 -7.15 -0.24
C ALA A 10 -9.88 -5.86 -0.87
N SER A 11 -9.68 -5.83 -2.20
CA SER A 11 -9.21 -4.63 -2.90
C SER A 11 -10.24 -3.52 -2.87
N ALA A 12 -11.52 -3.82 -3.06
CA ALA A 12 -12.57 -2.81 -2.97
C ALA A 12 -12.71 -2.26 -1.55
N LEU A 13 -12.69 -3.12 -0.54
CA LEU A 13 -12.67 -2.67 0.86
C LEU A 13 -11.44 -1.80 1.14
N GLY A 14 -10.28 -2.22 0.63
CA GLY A 14 -9.04 -1.49 0.77
C GLY A 14 -9.05 -0.11 0.11
N CYS A 15 -9.53 -0.02 -1.13
CA CYS A 15 -9.70 1.24 -1.83
C CYS A 15 -10.71 2.15 -1.12
N ALA A 16 -11.86 1.62 -0.69
CA ALA A 16 -12.85 2.39 0.05
C ALA A 16 -12.28 2.97 1.37
N LEU A 17 -11.55 2.16 2.14
CA LEU A 17 -10.87 2.61 3.36
C LEU A 17 -9.81 3.66 3.08
N LEU A 18 -9.00 3.46 2.05
CA LEU A 18 -7.96 4.40 1.67
C LEU A 18 -8.59 5.74 1.24
N THR A 19 -9.61 5.71 0.38
CA THR A 19 -10.32 6.91 -0.08
C THR A 19 -10.98 7.65 1.10
N ASP A 20 -11.76 6.97 1.94
CA ASP A 20 -12.38 7.61 3.12
C ASP A 20 -11.32 8.19 4.08
N SER A 21 -10.21 7.47 4.30
CA SER A 21 -9.11 7.97 5.14
C SER A 21 -8.37 9.15 4.51
N SER A 22 -8.29 9.22 3.17
CA SER A 22 -7.68 10.32 2.43
C SER A 22 -8.50 11.61 2.47
N GLU A 23 -9.79 11.48 2.77
CA GLU A 23 -10.68 12.61 3.04
C GLU A 23 -10.69 13.02 4.52
N GLY A 24 -9.88 12.38 5.36
CA GLY A 24 -9.81 12.66 6.80
C GLY A 24 -11.00 12.12 7.60
N ARG A 25 -11.74 11.13 7.07
CA ARG A 25 -12.87 10.51 7.77
C ARG A 25 -12.38 9.41 8.72
N ASP A 26 -12.96 9.38 9.93
CA ASP A 26 -12.67 8.35 10.95
C ASP A 26 -13.57 7.10 10.86
N ARG A 27 -14.52 7.08 9.92
CA ARG A 27 -15.49 5.98 9.74
C ARG A 27 -15.64 5.66 8.27
N LEU A 28 -15.85 4.37 7.97
CA LEU A 28 -16.16 3.89 6.63
C LEU A 28 -17.62 4.22 6.31
N TYR A 29 -17.85 5.10 5.35
CA TYR A 29 -19.19 5.51 4.92
C TYR A 29 -19.64 4.73 3.68
N ASN A 30 -18.71 4.53 2.74
CA ASN A 30 -18.98 3.82 1.50
C ASN A 30 -18.51 2.38 1.63
N VAL A 31 -19.38 1.53 2.19
CA VAL A 31 -19.13 0.08 2.20
C VAL A 31 -19.27 -0.44 0.77
N PRO A 32 -18.23 -1.06 0.18
CA PRO A 32 -18.30 -1.55 -1.18
C PRO A 32 -19.34 -2.66 -1.31
N SER A 33 -20.02 -2.72 -2.45
CA SER A 33 -20.95 -3.80 -2.71
C SER A 33 -20.20 -5.11 -2.99
N MET A 34 -20.90 -6.24 -2.81
CA MET A 34 -20.35 -7.57 -3.10
C MET A 34 -20.44 -7.92 -4.60
N ALA A 35 -20.92 -7.01 -5.45
CA ALA A 35 -21.16 -7.29 -6.86
C ALA A 35 -19.84 -7.26 -7.67
N PRO A 36 -19.45 -8.35 -8.38
CA PRO A 36 -18.16 -8.47 -9.07
C PRO A 36 -17.77 -7.35 -10.04
N HIS A 37 -18.76 -6.73 -10.66
CA HIS A 37 -18.53 -5.67 -11.64
C HIS A 37 -18.21 -4.32 -10.99
N GLU A 38 -18.63 -4.11 -9.73
CA GLU A 38 -18.42 -2.87 -9.01
C GLU A 38 -17.02 -2.78 -8.42
N TRP A 39 -16.41 -3.92 -8.03
CA TRP A 39 -15.06 -3.96 -7.47
C TRP A 39 -13.94 -4.25 -8.47
N PHE A 40 -14.26 -4.43 -9.75
CA PHE A 40 -13.27 -4.77 -10.77
C PHE A 40 -12.24 -3.65 -10.97
N GLY A 41 -12.68 -2.38 -10.90
CA GLY A 41 -11.81 -1.22 -11.05
C GLY A 41 -10.79 -1.13 -9.93
N GLU A 42 -11.23 -1.27 -8.68
CA GLU A 42 -10.41 -1.25 -7.46
C GLU A 42 -9.45 -2.44 -7.43
N ALA A 43 -9.92 -3.62 -7.83
CA ALA A 43 -9.08 -4.82 -7.97
C ALA A 43 -8.00 -4.63 -9.03
N ALA A 44 -8.34 -4.02 -10.17
CA ALA A 44 -7.37 -3.71 -11.22
C ALA A 44 -6.36 -2.66 -10.72
N THR A 45 -6.79 -1.60 -10.07
CA THR A 45 -5.91 -0.56 -9.51
C THR A 45 -4.94 -1.15 -8.48
N MET A 46 -5.46 -1.87 -7.48
CA MET A 46 -4.62 -2.48 -6.44
C MET A 46 -3.71 -3.56 -7.03
N GLY A 47 -4.23 -4.42 -7.91
CA GLY A 47 -3.46 -5.49 -8.55
C GLY A 47 -2.35 -4.98 -9.45
N LEU A 48 -2.62 -3.95 -10.26
CA LEU A 48 -1.60 -3.30 -11.09
C LEU A 48 -0.60 -2.54 -10.23
N ALA A 49 -1.04 -1.83 -9.20
CA ALA A 49 -0.12 -1.16 -8.28
C ALA A 49 0.85 -2.16 -7.62
N LEU A 50 0.34 -3.32 -7.17
CA LEU A 50 1.18 -4.41 -6.67
C LEU A 50 2.17 -4.89 -7.74
N ALA A 51 1.70 -5.17 -8.95
CA ALA A 51 2.53 -5.68 -10.05
C ALA A 51 3.64 -4.69 -10.45
N PHE A 52 3.29 -3.41 -10.63
CA PHE A 52 4.26 -2.36 -10.98
C PHE A 52 5.28 -2.11 -9.88
N SER A 53 4.88 -2.25 -8.61
CA SER A 53 5.79 -2.07 -7.46
C SER A 53 6.75 -3.23 -7.27
N LEU A 54 6.44 -4.41 -7.78
CA LEU A 54 7.37 -5.55 -7.80
C LEU A 54 8.52 -5.36 -8.79
N ILE A 55 8.35 -4.56 -9.84
CA ILE A 55 9.40 -4.31 -10.85
C ILE A 55 10.68 -3.73 -10.22
N PRO A 56 10.63 -2.58 -9.49
CA PRO A 56 11.81 -2.04 -8.84
C PRO A 56 12.38 -2.95 -7.76
N GLY A 57 11.53 -3.68 -7.01
CA GLY A 57 11.98 -4.69 -6.07
C GLY A 57 12.76 -5.82 -6.74
N TRP A 58 12.23 -6.38 -7.82
CA TRP A 58 12.92 -7.43 -8.58
C TRP A 58 14.24 -6.94 -9.16
N ALA A 59 14.27 -5.71 -9.70
CA ALA A 59 15.49 -5.09 -10.20
C ALA A 59 16.56 -4.95 -9.10
N LEU A 60 16.18 -4.47 -7.91
CA LEU A 60 17.08 -4.35 -6.76
C LEU A 60 17.58 -5.72 -6.27
N GLY A 61 16.71 -6.74 -6.23
CA GLY A 61 17.11 -8.10 -5.86
C GLY A 61 18.11 -8.70 -6.85
N LYS A 62 17.91 -8.51 -8.16
CA LYS A 62 18.85 -8.94 -9.19
C LYS A 62 20.19 -8.19 -9.11
N LEU A 63 20.15 -6.90 -8.79
CA LEU A 63 21.35 -6.10 -8.60
C LEU A 63 22.15 -6.56 -7.38
N ALA A 64 21.48 -6.82 -6.24
CA ALA A 64 22.09 -7.36 -5.04
C ALA A 64 22.79 -8.71 -5.31
N LEU A 65 22.11 -9.60 -6.05
CA LEU A 65 22.67 -10.88 -6.48
C LEU A 65 23.91 -10.69 -7.38
N HIS A 66 23.85 -9.75 -8.34
CA HIS A 66 24.95 -9.50 -9.26
C HIS A 66 26.19 -8.91 -8.57
N LEU A 67 25.98 -8.03 -7.60
CA LEU A 67 27.05 -7.41 -6.82
C LEU A 67 27.57 -8.30 -5.68
N GLY A 68 26.91 -9.43 -5.41
CA GLY A 68 27.27 -10.31 -4.30
C GLY A 68 27.06 -9.68 -2.92
N ILE A 69 26.15 -8.71 -2.80
CA ILE A 69 25.88 -7.97 -1.56
C ILE A 69 24.51 -8.36 -0.99
N GLY A 70 24.49 -8.74 0.29
CA GLY A 70 23.26 -9.04 1.02
C GLY A 70 22.46 -10.22 0.45
N GLN A 71 21.20 -10.31 0.88
CA GLN A 71 20.24 -11.31 0.39
C GLN A 71 19.32 -10.66 -0.66
N PRO A 72 19.16 -11.27 -1.86
CA PRO A 72 18.35 -10.68 -2.93
C PRO A 72 16.88 -10.48 -2.52
N GLU A 73 16.36 -11.34 -1.64
CA GLU A 73 15.00 -11.25 -1.09
C GLU A 73 14.79 -9.93 -0.34
N ILE A 74 15.79 -9.49 0.43
CA ILE A 74 15.74 -8.22 1.16
C ILE A 74 15.69 -7.06 0.16
N GLY A 75 16.48 -7.10 -0.91
CA GLY A 75 16.45 -6.09 -1.97
C GLY A 75 15.07 -6.00 -2.63
N THR A 76 14.44 -7.13 -2.88
CA THR A 76 13.08 -7.19 -3.43
C THR A 76 12.02 -6.66 -2.47
N MET A 77 12.08 -7.04 -1.21
CA MET A 77 11.16 -6.55 -0.19
C MET A 77 11.28 -5.03 0.01
N LEU A 78 12.50 -4.50 0.07
CA LEU A 78 12.74 -3.07 0.22
C LEU A 78 12.22 -2.28 -0.99
N GLY A 79 12.52 -2.73 -2.21
CA GLY A 79 12.03 -2.04 -3.41
C GLY A 79 10.50 -2.03 -3.49
N PHE A 80 9.86 -3.16 -3.15
CA PHE A 80 8.41 -3.22 -3.08
C PHE A 80 7.87 -2.27 -1.99
N PHE A 81 8.44 -2.29 -0.79
CA PHE A 81 8.02 -1.48 0.35
C PHE A 81 8.05 0.03 0.06
N PHE A 82 9.12 0.50 -0.61
CA PHE A 82 9.24 1.92 -0.97
C PHE A 82 8.38 2.30 -2.19
N CYS A 83 8.27 1.43 -3.19
CA CYS A 83 7.59 1.78 -4.43
C CYS A 83 6.07 1.62 -4.36
N PHE A 84 5.56 0.67 -3.59
CA PHE A 84 4.13 0.42 -3.47
C PHE A 84 3.27 1.63 -3.09
N PRO A 85 3.57 2.38 -2.01
CA PRO A 85 2.77 3.55 -1.67
C PRO A 85 2.82 4.63 -2.75
N ILE A 86 3.96 4.80 -3.43
CA ILE A 86 4.13 5.79 -4.50
C ILE A 86 3.24 5.43 -5.70
N VAL A 87 3.31 4.17 -6.15
CA VAL A 87 2.54 3.70 -7.31
C VAL A 87 1.04 3.71 -7.01
N LEU A 88 0.63 3.23 -5.84
CA LEU A 88 -0.78 3.18 -5.45
C LEU A 88 -1.37 4.60 -5.33
N LEU A 89 -0.68 5.52 -4.66
CA LEU A 89 -1.14 6.92 -4.57
C LEU A 89 -1.16 7.60 -5.92
N SER A 90 -0.19 7.32 -6.80
CA SER A 90 -0.18 7.87 -8.16
C SER A 90 -1.40 7.40 -8.97
N ALA A 91 -1.72 6.11 -8.90
CA ALA A 91 -2.85 5.53 -9.63
C ALA A 91 -4.19 6.11 -9.15
N LEU A 92 -4.32 6.33 -7.83
CA LEU A 92 -5.50 6.93 -7.23
C LEU A 92 -5.62 8.42 -7.55
N GLU A 93 -4.53 9.17 -7.48
CA GLU A 93 -4.52 10.60 -7.79
C GLU A 93 -4.88 10.87 -9.26
N GLN A 94 -4.46 10.00 -10.18
CA GLN A 94 -4.81 10.10 -11.59
C GLN A 94 -6.19 9.50 -11.93
N GLY A 95 -6.85 8.83 -10.98
CA GLY A 95 -8.10 8.10 -11.23
C GLY A 95 -7.95 6.98 -12.27
N SER A 96 -6.75 6.43 -12.44
CA SER A 96 -6.44 5.44 -13.48
C SER A 96 -5.53 4.33 -12.94
N PRO A 97 -5.88 3.05 -13.14
CA PRO A 97 -5.04 1.91 -12.76
C PRO A 97 -3.64 1.91 -13.40
N PHE A 98 -3.50 2.58 -14.56
CA PHE A 98 -2.24 2.71 -15.29
C PHE A 98 -1.49 4.01 -14.95
N GLY A 99 -2.06 4.87 -14.12
CA GLY A 99 -1.47 6.13 -13.66
C GLY A 99 -0.36 5.94 -12.62
N VAL A 100 0.59 5.05 -12.90
CA VAL A 100 1.55 4.54 -11.91
C VAL A 100 2.58 5.56 -11.41
N ILE A 101 2.76 6.67 -12.11
CA ILE A 101 3.69 7.74 -11.74
C ILE A 101 2.97 9.07 -11.86
N SER A 102 2.75 9.73 -10.72
CA SER A 102 2.27 11.09 -10.64
C SER A 102 3.42 12.05 -10.36
N VAL A 103 3.50 13.13 -11.13
CA VAL A 103 4.48 14.22 -10.90
C VAL A 103 4.26 14.86 -9.53
N ARG A 104 3.00 15.00 -9.10
CA ARG A 104 2.65 15.57 -7.79
C ARG A 104 3.17 14.68 -6.65
N ILE A 105 2.91 13.38 -6.73
CA ILE A 105 3.38 12.41 -5.71
C ILE A 105 4.91 12.34 -5.72
N LEU A 106 5.55 12.31 -6.89
CA LEU A 106 7.01 12.25 -6.99
C LEU A 106 7.68 13.54 -6.46
N SER A 107 7.12 14.70 -6.80
CA SER A 107 7.57 16.01 -6.28
C SER A 107 7.46 16.08 -4.76
N SER A 108 6.44 15.46 -4.18
CA SER A 108 6.23 15.42 -2.75
C SER A 108 7.34 14.70 -1.97
N LEU A 109 8.02 13.72 -2.58
CA LEU A 109 9.18 13.04 -1.96
C LEU A 109 10.33 14.01 -1.68
N ILE A 110 10.51 14.98 -2.57
CA ILE A 110 11.57 15.98 -2.47
C ILE A 110 11.12 17.18 -1.64
N ARG A 111 9.86 17.62 -1.81
CA ARG A 111 9.31 18.80 -1.11
C ARG A 111 8.95 18.52 0.35
N ARG A 112 8.54 17.30 0.68
CA ARG A 112 8.06 16.90 2.03
C ARG A 112 8.71 15.58 2.52
N PRO A 113 10.05 15.47 2.52
CA PRO A 113 10.73 14.21 2.87
C PRO A 113 10.46 13.76 4.31
N GLY A 114 10.22 14.70 5.24
CA GLY A 114 9.89 14.38 6.62
C GLY A 114 8.57 13.64 6.80
N LEU A 115 7.54 13.96 5.99
CA LEU A 115 6.25 13.25 6.02
C LEU A 115 6.40 11.82 5.50
N TRP A 116 7.12 11.66 4.38
CA TRP A 116 7.43 10.34 3.83
C TRP A 116 8.25 9.49 4.80
N PHE A 117 9.27 10.08 5.43
CA PHE A 117 10.07 9.40 6.44
C PHE A 117 9.21 8.91 7.61
N LEU A 118 8.33 9.75 8.14
CA LEU A 118 7.44 9.36 9.23
C LEU A 118 6.48 8.25 8.80
N PHE A 119 5.92 8.34 7.59
CA PHE A 119 5.07 7.30 7.03
C PHE A 119 5.80 5.95 6.92
N TYR A 120 7.01 5.94 6.35
CA TYR A 120 7.82 4.73 6.25
C TYR A 120 8.21 4.18 7.63
N LEU A 121 8.49 5.05 8.61
CA LEU A 121 8.79 4.62 9.97
C LEU A 121 7.56 3.96 10.63
N THR A 122 6.38 4.56 10.49
CA THR A 122 5.13 4.01 11.03
C THR A 122 4.78 2.66 10.41
N THR A 123 4.86 2.56 9.08
CA THR A 123 4.56 1.30 8.36
C THR A 123 5.63 0.23 8.56
N ALA A 124 6.90 0.62 8.74
CA ALA A 124 7.96 -0.32 9.11
C ALA A 124 7.75 -0.87 10.52
N PHE A 125 7.33 -0.03 11.47
CA PHE A 125 6.99 -0.48 12.83
C PHE A 125 5.80 -1.44 12.82
N GLU A 126 4.75 -1.13 12.06
CA GLU A 126 3.61 -2.02 11.86
C GLU A 126 4.04 -3.38 11.27
N ALA A 127 4.84 -3.37 10.20
CA ALA A 127 5.37 -4.57 9.58
C ALA A 127 6.22 -5.40 10.57
N ALA A 128 7.05 -4.75 11.38
CA ALA A 128 7.85 -5.42 12.42
C ALA A 128 6.97 -6.07 13.49
N CYS A 129 5.91 -5.39 13.93
CA CYS A 129 4.92 -5.95 14.87
C CYS A 129 4.24 -7.19 14.27
N PHE A 130 3.80 -7.12 13.00
CA PHE A 130 3.18 -8.25 12.32
C PHE A 130 4.16 -9.43 12.17
N LEU A 131 5.40 -9.19 11.73
CA LEU A 131 6.43 -10.23 11.63
C LEU A 131 6.75 -10.85 13.00
N GLY A 132 6.78 -10.04 14.06
CA GLY A 132 6.94 -10.52 15.43
C GLY A 132 5.80 -11.45 15.87
N LEU A 133 4.56 -11.11 15.53
CA LEU A 133 3.39 -11.98 15.78
C LEU A 133 3.47 -13.29 15.00
N VAL A 134 3.85 -13.25 13.73
CA VAL A 134 4.05 -14.45 12.92
C VAL A 134 5.18 -15.32 13.50
N TRP A 135 6.28 -14.70 13.94
CA TRP A 135 7.40 -15.42 14.54
C TRP A 135 6.98 -16.12 15.85
N ILE A 136 6.31 -15.42 16.76
CA ILE A 136 5.77 -16.01 18.01
C ILE A 136 4.76 -17.12 17.69
N GLY A 137 3.85 -16.89 16.73
CA GLY A 137 2.86 -17.86 16.30
C GLY A 137 3.48 -19.11 15.66
N SER A 138 4.59 -18.96 14.93
CA SER A 138 5.31 -20.08 14.31
C SER A 138 5.97 -20.99 15.34
N ILE A 139 6.46 -20.43 16.45
CA ILE A 139 7.00 -21.20 17.59
C ILE A 139 5.86 -21.95 18.29
N GLY A 140 4.71 -21.29 18.46
CA GLY A 140 3.50 -21.87 19.05
C GLY A 140 2.73 -22.85 18.15
N PHE A 141 3.10 -22.98 16.88
CA PHE A 141 2.38 -23.80 15.89
C PHE A 141 2.23 -25.27 16.32
N GLN A 142 3.22 -25.80 17.05
CA GLN A 142 3.17 -27.16 17.59
C GLN A 142 2.05 -27.39 18.62
N LEU A 143 1.49 -26.32 19.22
CA LEU A 143 0.46 -26.39 20.25
C LEU A 143 -0.96 -26.19 19.73
N VAL A 144 -1.14 -25.43 18.65
CA VAL A 144 -2.46 -24.91 18.22
C VAL A 144 -2.86 -25.36 16.80
N GLY A 145 -1.93 -25.96 16.03
CA GLY A 145 -2.23 -26.56 14.73
C GLY A 145 -2.88 -25.59 13.73
N GLU A 146 -3.95 -26.02 13.06
CA GLU A 146 -4.62 -25.26 11.99
C GLU A 146 -5.19 -23.89 12.44
N LEU A 147 -5.55 -23.75 13.72
CA LEU A 147 -6.02 -22.48 14.29
C LEU A 147 -4.95 -21.38 14.21
N ALA A 148 -3.67 -21.72 14.32
CA ALA A 148 -2.59 -20.75 14.18
C ALA A 148 -2.54 -20.14 12.77
N VAL A 149 -2.83 -20.93 11.73
CA VAL A 149 -2.90 -20.45 10.34
C VAL A 149 -4.04 -19.45 10.18
N ALA A 150 -5.22 -19.76 10.71
CA ALA A 150 -6.37 -18.86 10.66
C ALA A 150 -6.08 -17.53 11.37
N CYS A 151 -5.42 -17.56 12.54
CA CYS A 151 -5.00 -16.35 13.24
C CYS A 151 -3.99 -15.53 12.42
N ILE A 152 -2.98 -16.16 11.82
CA ILE A 152 -1.98 -15.47 10.99
C ILE A 152 -2.64 -14.80 9.78
N VAL A 153 -3.54 -15.51 9.09
CA VAL A 153 -4.28 -14.95 7.95
C VAL A 153 -5.16 -13.78 8.37
N ALA A 154 -5.91 -13.92 9.48
CA ALA A 154 -6.73 -12.83 10.01
C ALA A 154 -5.89 -11.61 10.41
N SER A 155 -4.75 -11.82 11.06
CA SER A 155 -3.80 -10.74 11.40
C SER A 155 -3.19 -10.10 10.15
N ALA A 156 -2.90 -10.87 9.10
CA ALA A 156 -2.37 -10.35 7.84
C ALA A 156 -3.38 -9.45 7.13
N VAL A 157 -4.66 -9.86 7.10
CA VAL A 157 -5.74 -9.01 6.58
C VAL A 157 -5.89 -7.75 7.43
N GLY A 158 -5.88 -7.88 8.76
CA GLY A 158 -5.94 -6.73 9.66
C GLY A 158 -4.80 -5.73 9.45
N ALA A 159 -3.56 -6.20 9.33
CA ALA A 159 -2.39 -5.37 9.02
C ALA A 159 -2.53 -4.70 7.64
N ALA A 160 -2.97 -5.43 6.61
CA ALA A 160 -3.19 -4.83 5.29
C ALA A 160 -4.22 -3.68 5.33
N LEU A 161 -5.30 -3.83 6.10
CA LEU A 161 -6.30 -2.77 6.26
C LEU A 161 -5.75 -1.57 7.05
N ILE A 162 -4.99 -1.82 8.12
CA ILE A 162 -4.34 -0.76 8.91
C ILE A 162 -3.36 0.02 8.04
N TYR A 163 -2.53 -0.68 7.25
CA TYR A 163 -1.61 -0.07 6.30
C TYR A 163 -2.35 0.87 5.33
N LEU A 164 -3.48 0.44 4.75
CA LEU A 164 -4.26 1.25 3.82
C LEU A 164 -4.89 2.48 4.49
N CYS A 165 -5.35 2.36 5.74
CA CYS A 165 -5.83 3.51 6.52
C CYS A 165 -4.70 4.51 6.81
N VAL A 166 -3.51 4.02 7.18
CA VAL A 166 -2.32 4.86 7.41
C VAL A 166 -1.91 5.55 6.11
N LEU A 167 -1.94 4.83 4.98
CA LEU A 167 -1.64 5.38 3.66
C LEU A 167 -2.66 6.44 3.23
N GLY A 168 -3.95 6.21 3.45
CA GLY A 168 -4.99 7.21 3.18
C GLY A 168 -4.80 8.46 4.04
N ARG A 169 -4.57 8.31 5.35
CA ARG A 169 -4.30 9.47 6.23
C ARG A 169 -3.01 10.21 5.86
N PHE A 170 -2.01 9.49 5.39
CA PHE A 170 -0.81 10.09 4.82
C PHE A 170 -1.12 10.90 3.56
N ALA A 171 -1.97 10.39 2.65
CA ALA A 171 -2.41 11.11 1.46
C ALA A 171 -3.16 12.41 1.83
N TRP A 172 -4.01 12.36 2.87
CA TRP A 172 -4.69 13.54 3.42
C TRP A 172 -3.69 14.61 3.90
N TRP A 173 -2.71 14.23 4.72
CA TRP A 173 -1.66 15.16 5.17
C TRP A 173 -0.82 15.70 4.02
N LEU A 174 -0.56 14.87 3.00
CA LEU A 174 0.18 15.28 1.83
C LEU A 174 -0.56 16.37 1.05
N ALA A 175 -1.87 16.18 0.84
CA ALA A 175 -2.74 17.14 0.17
C ALA A 175 -2.77 18.49 0.90
N GLU A 176 -2.96 18.48 2.23
CA GLU A 176 -2.97 19.69 3.07
C GLU A 176 -1.61 20.43 3.05
N SER A 177 -0.53 19.68 2.86
CA SER A 177 0.84 20.23 2.89
C SER A 177 1.33 20.75 1.54
N LEU A 178 0.64 20.48 0.43
CA LEU A 178 1.05 20.93 -0.89
C LEU A 178 0.24 22.19 -1.24
N PRO A 179 0.88 23.36 -1.44
CA PRO A 179 0.16 24.55 -1.87
C PRO A 179 -0.54 24.27 -3.21
N GLU A 180 -1.79 24.74 -3.35
CA GLU A 180 -2.46 24.78 -4.64
C GLU A 180 -1.56 25.57 -5.59
N GLU A 181 -1.15 24.96 -6.71
CA GLU A 181 -0.50 25.72 -7.78
C GLU A 181 -1.53 26.74 -8.24
N SER A 182 -1.36 27.99 -7.81
CA SER A 182 -2.17 29.12 -8.22
C SER A 182 -2.18 29.16 -9.74
N GLU A 183 -3.39 29.11 -10.33
CA GLU A 183 -3.68 29.49 -11.70
C GLU A 183 -3.27 30.96 -11.92
N GLU A 184 -1.97 31.25 -12.00
CA GLU A 184 -1.41 32.53 -12.41
C GLU A 184 -0.65 32.32 -13.72
N THR A 185 -1.36 31.96 -14.78
CA THR A 185 -0.86 32.14 -16.16
C THR A 185 -2.02 32.16 -17.17
N GLU A 186 -3.04 32.97 -16.95
CA GLU A 186 -3.94 33.37 -18.04
C GLU A 186 -4.33 34.84 -17.93
N SER A 187 -3.32 35.71 -18.01
CA SER A 187 -3.50 37.12 -18.34
C SER A 187 -2.21 37.72 -18.92
N GLU A 188 -1.80 37.28 -20.11
CA GLU A 188 -0.99 38.10 -21.03
C GLU A 188 -1.40 37.86 -22.49
#